data_AF-A0A076MRD5-F1
#
_entry.id   AF-A0A076MRD5-F1
#
_cell.length_a   1.000
_cell.length_b   1.000
_cell.length_c   1.000
_cell.angle_alpha   90.00
_cell.angle_beta   90.00
_cell.angle_gamma   90.00
#
_symmetry.space_group_name_H-M   'P 1'
#
loop_
_entity.id
_entity.type
_entity.pdbx_description
1 polymer ?
#
loop_
_entity_poly.entity_id
_entity_poly.type
_entity_poly.pdbx_seq_one_letter_code
_entity_poly.pdbx_strand_id
1 'polypeptide(L)' 'MAVLRFAAPVLLVFRDAHGYVSPTAYGYTPAVPTWNYAAVHVTGVLEPVDDPAETLAVVEQTVTPAEELRSPS' A
#
# COMPACT_ATOMS: atom_id res chain seq x y z
N MET A 1 -8.56 -21.82 22.96
CA MET A 1 -8.21 -20.60 22.21
C MET A 1 -9.23 -20.42 21.10
N ALA A 2 -9.89 -19.27 21.04
CA ALA A 2 -10.80 -18.93 19.95
C ALA A 2 -10.03 -18.04 18.95
N VAL A 3 -9.80 -18.54 17.74
CA VAL A 3 -9.15 -17.81 16.66
C VAL A 3 -10.22 -16.97 15.95
N LEU A 4 -10.08 -15.65 15.97
CA LEU A 4 -10.92 -14.74 15.18
C LEU A 4 -10.44 -14.79 13.72
N ARG A 5 -11.04 -15.65 12.91
CA ARG A 5 -10.79 -15.67 11.45
C ARG A 5 -11.51 -14.50 10.80
N PHE A 6 -10.79 -13.65 10.06
CA PHE A 6 -11.42 -12.73 9.11
C PHE A 6 -11.92 -13.56 7.93
N ALA A 7 -13.13 -14.12 8.01
CA ALA A 7 -13.68 -15.01 6.99
C ALA A 7 -13.95 -14.32 5.64
N ALA A 8 -13.92 -12.99 5.60
CA ALA A 8 -14.12 -12.22 4.38
C ALA A 8 -12.78 -11.90 3.70
N PRO A 9 -12.67 -12.06 2.37
CA PRO A 9 -11.51 -11.62 1.63
C PRO A 9 -11.32 -10.11 1.79
N VAL A 10 -10.07 -9.71 2.00
CA VAL A 10 -9.66 -8.31 2.09
C VAL A 10 -8.97 -7.88 0.81
N LEU A 11 -8.87 -6.56 0.61
CA LEU A 11 -8.10 -5.92 -0.45
C LEU A 11 -7.05 -4.99 0.19
N LEU A 12 -5.79 -5.32 0.00
CA LEU A 12 -4.66 -4.44 0.32
C LEU A 12 -4.29 -3.63 -0.92
N VAL A 13 -4.24 -2.31 -0.78
CA VAL A 13 -3.94 -1.37 -1.87
C VAL A 13 -2.64 -0.64 -1.58
N PHE A 14 -1.61 -0.90 -2.39
CA PHE A 14 -0.40 -0.08 -2.44
C PHE A 14 -0.58 1.01 -3.48
N ARG A 15 -0.33 2.26 -3.10
CA ARG A 15 -0.50 3.43 -3.97
C ARG A 15 0.87 4.04 -4.24
N ASP A 16 1.15 4.35 -5.49
CA ASP A 16 2.35 5.07 -5.91
C ASP A 16 2.06 6.58 -6.06
N ALA A 17 3.05 7.32 -6.54
CA ALA A 17 2.92 8.68 -7.02
C ALA A 17 1.75 8.79 -8.01
N HIS A 18 1.03 9.90 -7.86
CA HIS A 18 -0.11 10.25 -8.68
C HIS A 18 -0.09 11.76 -8.96
N GLY A 19 -0.61 12.15 -10.11
CA GLY A 19 -0.58 13.55 -10.53
C GLY A 19 -1.55 13.87 -11.63
N TYR A 20 -2.07 15.09 -11.59
CA TYR A 20 -2.90 15.64 -12.65
C TYR A 20 -2.07 15.89 -13.92
N VAL A 21 -2.62 15.51 -15.07
CA VAL A 21 -2.04 15.79 -16.38
C VAL A 21 -2.94 16.79 -17.11
N SER A 22 -2.39 17.99 -17.33
CA SER A 22 -3.08 19.07 -18.04
C SER A 22 -3.27 18.74 -19.52
N PRO A 23 -4.44 19.05 -20.11
CA PRO A 23 -4.66 18.97 -21.56
C PRO A 23 -3.60 19.71 -22.38
N THR A 24 -3.03 20.78 -21.82
CA THR A 24 -2.00 21.59 -22.48
C THR A 24 -0.69 20.85 -22.72
N ALA A 25 -0.46 19.72 -22.04
CA ALA A 25 0.75 18.90 -22.19
C ALA A 25 0.75 18.04 -23.47
N TYR A 26 -0.42 17.80 -24.08
CA TYR A 26 -0.56 16.85 -25.19
C TYR A 26 -0.21 17.41 -26.57
N GLY A 27 -0.19 18.74 -26.74
CA GLY A 27 0.14 19.38 -28.01
C GLY A 27 -0.89 19.19 -29.14
N TYR A 28 -2.08 18.62 -28.86
CA TYR A 28 -3.17 18.45 -29.81
C TYR A 28 -4.54 18.78 -29.20
N THR A 29 -5.53 19.01 -30.09
CA THR A 29 -6.93 19.29 -29.73
C THR A 29 -7.87 18.41 -30.56
N PRO A 30 -8.92 17.81 -29.97
CA PRO A 30 -9.31 17.91 -28.56
C PRO A 30 -8.44 17.04 -27.65
N ALA A 31 -8.15 17.55 -26.45
CA ALA A 31 -7.51 16.80 -25.39
C ALA A 31 -8.30 16.97 -24.08
N VAL A 32 -8.34 15.90 -23.28
CA VAL A 32 -9.11 15.85 -22.03
C VAL A 32 -8.18 15.77 -20.82
N PRO A 33 -8.57 16.35 -19.68
CA PRO A 33 -7.78 16.27 -18.46
C PRO A 33 -7.77 14.84 -17.91
N THR A 34 -6.64 14.41 -17.35
CA THR A 34 -6.51 13.07 -16.76
C THR A 34 -5.66 13.08 -15.49
N TRP A 35 -5.57 11.93 -14.81
CA TRP A 35 -4.67 11.66 -13.71
C TRP A 35 -3.79 10.46 -14.05
N ASN A 36 -2.48 10.64 -14.00
CA ASN A 36 -1.55 9.52 -14.01
C ASN A 36 -1.42 9.01 -12.58
N TYR A 37 -1.52 7.70 -12.40
CA TYR A 37 -1.31 7.02 -11.12
C TYR A 37 -0.85 5.59 -11.36
N ALA A 38 -0.21 4.99 -10.36
CA ALA A 38 0.01 3.56 -10.29
C ALA A 38 -0.49 3.01 -8.94
N ALA A 39 -1.03 1.79 -8.96
CA ALA A 39 -1.49 1.10 -7.77
C ALA A 39 -1.35 -0.42 -7.93
N VAL A 40 -1.09 -1.11 -6.83
CA VAL A 40 -1.08 -2.58 -6.75
C VAL A 40 -2.18 -3.03 -5.80
N HIS A 41 -3.03 -3.94 -6.27
CA HIS A 41 -4.12 -4.53 -5.52
C HIS A 41 -3.80 -5.98 -5.18
N VAL A 42 -3.79 -6.32 -3.90
CA VAL A 42 -3.60 -7.69 -3.41
C VAL A 42 -4.85 -8.14 -2.67
N THR A 43 -5.48 -9.21 -3.15
CA THR A 43 -6.67 -9.79 -2.52
C THR A 43 -6.31 -11.08 -1.79
N GLY A 44 -6.81 -11.26 -0.57
CA GLY A 44 -6.53 -12.47 0.21
C GLY A 44 -7.35 -12.57 1.48
N VAL A 45 -7.07 -13.58 2.29
CA VAL A 45 -7.66 -13.77 3.62
C VAL A 45 -6.60 -13.44 4.65
N LEU A 46 -6.98 -12.78 5.75
CA LEU A 46 -6.06 -12.48 6.84
C LEU A 46 -6.11 -13.57 7.91
N GLU A 47 -4.93 -14.00 8.32
CA GLU A 47 -4.75 -14.88 9.48
C GLU A 47 -4.12 -14.07 10.62
N PRO A 48 -4.73 -14.05 11.82
CA PRO A 48 -4.12 -13.39 12.98
C PRO A 48 -2.82 -14.06 13.40
N VAL A 49 -1.87 -13.25 13.83
CA VAL A 49 -0.66 -13.70 14.54
C VAL A 49 -0.96 -13.64 16.04
N ASP A 50 -1.05 -14.81 16.68
CA ASP A 50 -1.39 -14.92 18.11
C ASP A 50 -0.16 -15.09 19.01
N ASP A 51 0.99 -15.50 18.45
CA ASP A 51 2.22 -15.71 19.20
C ASP A 51 2.91 -14.35 19.49
N PRO A 52 3.23 -14.04 20.76
CA PRO A 52 3.85 -12.77 21.11
C PRO A 52 5.25 -12.57 20.51
N ALA A 53 6.03 -13.64 20.33
CA ALA A 53 7.36 -13.55 19.73
C ALA A 53 7.27 -13.32 18.21
N GLU A 54 6.33 -13.98 17.53
CA GLU A 54 6.04 -13.72 16.11
C GLU A 54 5.51 -12.29 15.89
N THR A 55 4.65 -11.82 16.79
CA THR A 55 4.15 -10.43 16.77
C THR A 55 5.30 -9.44 16.90
N LEU A 56 6.22 -9.66 17.85
CA LEU A 56 7.39 -8.80 18.03
C LEU A 56 8.29 -8.82 16.79
N ALA A 57 8.49 -9.99 16.16
CA ALA A 57 9.27 -10.09 14.94
C ALA A 57 8.68 -9.25 13.78
N VAL A 58 7.35 -9.23 13.62
CA VAL A 58 6.68 -8.37 12.62
C VAL A 58 6.89 -6.89 12.94
N VAL A 59 6.82 -6.50 14.22
CA VAL A 59 7.09 -5.11 14.64
C VAL A 59 8.53 -4.73 14.30
N GLU A 60 9.51 -5.57 14.64
CA GLU A 60 10.93 -5.31 14.32
C GLU A 60 11.16 -5.19 12.81
N GLN A 61 10.59 -6.09 12.01
CA GLN A 61 10.71 -6.08 10.54
C GLN A 61 10.09 -4.84 9.89
N THR A 62 9.08 -4.23 10.52
CA THR A 62 8.40 -3.04 9.97
C THR A 62 9.00 -1.73 10.47
N VAL A 63 9.53 -1.69 11.70
CA VAL A 63 10.13 -0.49 12.28
C VAL A 63 11.48 -0.17 11.63
N THR A 64 12.35 -1.17 11.42
CA THR A 64 13.68 -0.93 10.83
C THR A 64 13.65 -0.15 9.51
N PRO A 65 12.96 -0.62 8.45
CA PRO A 65 12.90 0.13 7.19
C PRO A 65 12.16 1.47 7.32
N ALA A 66 11.18 1.58 8.23
CA ALA A 66 10.45 2.82 8.45
C ALA A 66 11.32 3.94 9.08
N GLU A 67 12.21 3.59 10.00
CA GLU A 67 13.13 4.54 10.63
C GLU A 67 14.30 4.92 9.70
N GLU A 68 14.74 4.01 8.82
CA GLU A 68 15.73 4.32 7.77
C GLU A 68 15.18 5.37 6.78
N LEU A 69 13.91 5.27 6.39
CA LEU A 69 13.25 6.27 5.54
C LEU A 69 13.16 7.67 6.19
N ARG A 70 13.16 7.74 7.52
CA ARG A 70 13.09 9.02 8.26
C ARG A 70 14.45 9.72 8.38
N SER A 71 15.55 8.98 8.33
CA SER A 71 16.91 9.50 8.49
C SER A 71 17.73 9.30 7.22
N PRO A 72 17.44 10.06 6.13
CA PRO A 72 18.23 9.94 4.92
C PRO A 72 19.65 10.42 5.22
N SER A 73 20.62 9.52 5.05
CA SER A 73 22.05 9.82 5.12
C SER A 73 22.50 10.66 3.94
#